data_AF-A0A1V6B682-F1
#
_entry.id   AF-A0A1V6B682-F1
#
_cell.length_a   1.000
_cell.length_b   1.000
_cell.length_c   1.000
_cell.angle_alpha   90.00
_cell.angle_beta   90.00
_cell.angle_gamma   90.00
#
_symmetry.space_group_name_H-M   'P 1'
#
loop_
_entity.id
_entity.type
_entity.pdbx_description
1 polymer ?
#
loop_
_entity_poly.entity_id
_entity_poly.type
_entity_poly.pdbx_seq_one_letter_code
_entity_poly.pdbx_strand_id
1 'polypeptide(L)'
;MIYGKYGIYYLVKTGCQWRQLSNDFPQWQIVYYYYQRWQEQGVYDKVLEKIRNQTRVEMGQKADASTGIIDSQSVRSANNKSLMSIDGNKKVKGIKRHVEVDKNGWLLTVMVSVAHVHDSKAAELLMRKLKENHVGH
;
A
#
# COMPACT_ATOMS: atom_id res chain seq x y z
N MET A 1 8.24 2.98 -25.29
CA MET A 1 8.11 3.38 -23.87
C MET A 1 6.84 2.85 -23.18
N ILE A 2 6.19 1.81 -23.71
CA ILE A 2 4.85 1.33 -23.28
C ILE A 2 4.96 0.07 -22.38
N TYR A 3 6.10 -0.61 -22.40
CA TYR A 3 6.27 -1.95 -21.82
C TYR A 3 6.47 -2.00 -20.29
N GLY A 4 6.88 -0.90 -19.64
CA GLY A 4 7.09 -0.88 -18.18
C GLY A 4 5.81 -1.12 -17.39
N LYS A 5 4.66 -0.68 -17.91
CA LYS A 5 3.34 -0.80 -17.26
C LYS A 5 2.89 -2.26 -17.15
N TYR A 6 3.09 -3.03 -18.23
CA TYR A 6 2.69 -4.43 -18.29
C TYR A 6 3.54 -5.31 -17.37
N GLY A 7 4.82 -4.96 -17.17
CA GLY A 7 5.68 -5.65 -16.21
C GLY A 7 5.18 -5.51 -14.76
N ILE A 8 4.70 -4.32 -14.35
CA ILE A 8 4.12 -4.11 -13.01
C ILE A 8 2.85 -4.94 -12.84
N TYR A 9 1.97 -4.96 -13.84
CA TYR A 9 0.76 -5.79 -13.81
C TYR A 9 1.09 -7.29 -13.69
N TYR A 10 2.06 -7.76 -14.47
CA TYR A 10 2.51 -9.14 -14.41
C TYR A 10 3.04 -9.52 -13.01
N LEU A 11 3.85 -8.66 -12.39
CA LEU A 11 4.34 -8.85 -11.02
C LEU A 11 3.19 -8.94 -10.02
N VAL A 12 2.21 -8.05 -10.10
CA VAL A 12 1.02 -8.06 -9.20
C VAL A 12 0.19 -9.32 -9.40
N LYS A 13 -0.01 -9.75 -10.66
CA LYS A 13 -0.85 -10.91 -10.99
C LYS A 13 -0.19 -12.24 -10.60
N THR A 14 1.12 -12.37 -10.77
CA THR A 14 1.86 -13.63 -10.58
C THR A 14 2.54 -13.73 -9.22
N GLY A 15 2.84 -12.60 -8.57
CA GLY A 15 3.62 -12.57 -7.34
C GLY A 15 5.09 -12.97 -7.52
N CYS A 16 5.62 -13.03 -8.75
CA CYS A 16 7.01 -13.37 -8.98
C CYS A 16 7.96 -12.34 -8.35
N GLN A 17 9.18 -12.77 -8.01
CA GLN A 17 10.20 -11.86 -7.52
C GLN A 17 10.63 -10.91 -8.63
N TRP A 18 11.02 -9.67 -8.29
CA TRP A 18 11.47 -8.67 -9.28
C TRP A 18 12.52 -9.20 -10.26
N ARG A 19 13.52 -9.95 -9.75
CA ARG A 19 14.60 -10.53 -10.57
C ARG A 19 14.18 -11.73 -11.41
N GLN A 20 12.97 -12.25 -11.20
CA GLN A 20 12.36 -13.36 -11.94
C GLN A 20 11.31 -12.87 -12.95
N LEU A 21 11.23 -11.56 -13.20
CA LEU A 21 10.36 -11.02 -14.24
C LEU A 21 10.69 -11.67 -15.60
N SER A 22 9.67 -12.07 -16.36
CA SER A 22 9.87 -12.69 -17.68
C SER A 22 10.69 -11.79 -18.61
N ASN A 23 11.52 -12.40 -19.45
CA ASN A 23 12.31 -11.72 -20.47
C ASN A 23 11.45 -11.09 -21.58
N ASP A 24 10.14 -11.38 -21.63
CA ASP A 24 9.18 -10.72 -22.53
C ASP A 24 8.91 -9.25 -22.12
N PHE A 25 9.32 -8.85 -20.91
CA PHE A 25 9.20 -7.48 -20.39
C PHE A 25 10.56 -6.77 -20.39
N PRO A 26 10.58 -5.42 -20.24
CA PRO A 26 11.81 -4.70 -20.00
C PRO A 26 12.54 -5.24 -18.77
N GLN A 27 13.86 -5.05 -18.72
CA GLN A 27 14.66 -5.43 -17.57
C GLN A 27 14.03 -4.93 -16.26
N TRP A 28 14.03 -5.78 -15.23
CA TRP A 28 13.29 -5.53 -13.99
C TRP A 28 13.63 -4.18 -13.34
N GLN A 29 14.85 -3.66 -13.53
CA GLN A 29 15.28 -2.35 -13.04
C GLN A 29 14.46 -1.21 -13.63
N ILE A 30 14.13 -1.29 -14.93
CA ILE A 30 13.31 -0.29 -15.62
C ILE A 30 11.87 -0.38 -15.11
N VAL A 31 11.34 -1.59 -14.94
CA VAL A 31 9.99 -1.80 -14.39
C VAL A 31 9.91 -1.28 -12.96
N TYR A 32 10.92 -1.57 -12.13
CA TYR A 32 11.04 -1.07 -10.76
C TYR A 32 11.17 0.46 -10.72
N TYR A 33 11.93 1.06 -11.63
CA TYR A 33 12.04 2.53 -11.76
C TYR A 33 10.66 3.18 -11.97
N TYR A 34 9.86 2.67 -12.90
CA TYR A 34 8.49 3.19 -13.10
C TYR A 34 7.59 2.90 -11.91
N TYR A 35 7.71 1.72 -11.31
CA TYR A 35 6.95 1.39 -10.10
C TYR A 35 7.21 2.41 -8.99
N GLN A 36 8.48 2.68 -8.69
CA GLN A 36 8.88 3.62 -7.64
C GLN A 36 8.42 5.04 -7.98
N ARG A 37 8.64 5.50 -9.22
CA ARG A 37 8.21 6.83 -9.66
C ARG A 37 6.69 7.04 -9.53
N TRP A 38 5.90 6.02 -9.84
CA TRP A 38 4.44 6.07 -9.68
C TRP A 38 4.00 6.02 -8.22
N GLN A 39 4.73 5.30 -7.38
CA GLN A 39 4.51 5.31 -5.94
C GLN A 39 4.77 6.70 -5.35
N GLU A 40 5.88 7.34 -5.72
CA GLU A 40 6.23 8.71 -5.30
C GLU A 40 5.20 9.75 -5.77
N GLN A 41 4.59 9.52 -6.95
CA GLN A 41 3.54 10.39 -7.50
C GLN A 41 2.13 10.08 -6.97
N GLY A 42 1.97 9.10 -6.09
CA GLY A 42 0.66 8.70 -5.55
C GLY A 42 -0.30 8.09 -6.58
N VAL A 43 0.22 7.56 -7.69
CA VAL A 43 -0.61 7.03 -8.79
C VAL A 43 -1.44 5.84 -8.34
N TYR A 44 -0.87 4.95 -7.52
CA TYR A 44 -1.57 3.76 -7.03
C TYR A 44 -2.76 4.10 -6.13
N ASP A 45 -2.60 5.09 -5.24
CA ASP A 45 -3.66 5.54 -4.35
C ASP A 45 -4.85 6.06 -5.17
N LYS A 46 -4.58 6.88 -6.20
CA LYS A 46 -5.61 7.42 -7.12
C LYS A 46 -6.32 6.33 -7.93
N VAL A 47 -5.57 5.36 -8.45
CA VAL A 47 -6.15 4.24 -9.22
C VAL A 47 -7.03 3.38 -8.33
N LEU A 48 -6.55 3.04 -7.13
CA LEU A 48 -7.28 2.24 -6.16
C LEU A 48 -8.56 2.94 -5.72
N GLU A 49 -8.50 4.23 -5.41
CA GLU A 49 -9.66 5.04 -5.07
C GLU A 49 -10.70 5.04 -6.20
N LYS A 50 -10.28 5.30 -7.44
CA LYS A 50 -11.19 5.34 -8.59
C LYS A 50 -11.88 3.99 -8.81
N ILE A 51 -11.12 2.90 -8.79
CA ILE A 51 -11.67 1.54 -8.95
C ILE A 51 -12.63 1.23 -7.80
N ARG A 52 -12.21 1.45 -6.56
CA ARG A 52 -13.04 1.26 -5.36
C ARG A 52 -14.36 2.02 -5.48
N ASN A 53 -14.31 3.32 -5.74
CA ASN A 53 -15.50 4.18 -5.79
C ASN A 53 -16.45 3.74 -6.92
N GLN A 54 -15.92 3.37 -8.08
CA GLN A 54 -16.71 2.84 -9.18
C GLN A 54 -17.40 1.52 -8.79
N THR A 55 -16.66 0.56 -8.25
CA THR A 55 -17.24 -0.74 -7.85
C THR A 55 -18.27 -0.58 -6.72
N ARG A 56 -18.06 0.38 -5.80
CA ARG A 56 -19.05 0.72 -4.76
C ARG A 56 -20.37 1.18 -5.37
N VAL A 57 -20.33 2.08 -6.36
CA VAL A 57 -21.53 2.57 -7.05
C VAL A 57 -22.22 1.45 -7.82
N GLU A 58 -21.47 0.60 -8.52
CA GLU A 58 -22.00 -0.58 -9.23
C GLU A 58 -22.71 -1.56 -8.28
N MET A 59 -22.29 -1.64 -7.02
CA MET A 59 -22.95 -2.41 -5.96
C MET A 59 -24.11 -1.68 -5.26
N GLY A 60 -24.53 -0.50 -5.76
CA GLY A 60 -25.58 0.31 -5.13
C GLY A 60 -25.17 0.97 -3.81
N GLN A 61 -23.86 1.11 -3.56
CA GLN A 61 -23.31 1.78 -2.38
C GLN A 61 -22.91 3.24 -2.72
N LYS A 62 -22.76 4.09 -1.70
CA LYS A 62 -22.12 5.41 -1.87
C LYS A 62 -20.67 5.22 -2.30
N ALA A 63 -20.21 6.05 -3.24
CA ALA A 63 -18.83 6.07 -3.73
C ALA A 63 -17.84 6.17 -2.56
N ASP A 64 -18.00 7.18 -1.70
CA ASP A 64 -17.20 7.30 -0.49
C ASP A 64 -17.63 6.31 0.59
N ALA A 65 -16.64 5.70 1.24
CA ALA A 65 -16.87 4.81 2.37
C ALA A 65 -17.22 5.64 3.62
N SER A 66 -18.29 5.25 4.31
CA SER A 66 -18.71 5.88 5.57
C SER A 66 -18.03 5.28 6.80
N THR A 67 -17.33 4.17 6.65
CA THR A 67 -16.75 3.39 7.75
C THR A 67 -15.43 2.78 7.31
N GLY A 68 -14.41 2.98 8.13
CA GLY A 68 -13.09 2.36 8.00
C GLY A 68 -12.82 1.40 9.15
N ILE A 69 -12.15 0.29 8.86
CA ILE A 69 -11.67 -0.72 9.79
C ILE A 69 -10.15 -0.72 9.71
N ILE A 70 -9.48 -0.53 10.84
CA ILE A 70 -8.02 -0.44 10.92
C ILE A 70 -7.46 -1.69 11.60
N ASP A 71 -6.43 -2.27 11.00
CA ASP A 71 -5.61 -3.32 11.62
C ASP A 71 -4.11 -3.05 11.40
N SER A 72 -3.29 -3.61 12.29
CA SER A 72 -1.84 -3.47 12.23
C SER A 72 -1.08 -4.79 12.35
N GLN A 73 -0.05 -4.93 11.52
CA GLN A 73 0.82 -6.11 11.53
C GLN A 73 2.29 -5.74 11.67
N SER A 74 2.92 -6.23 12.75
CA SER A 74 4.37 -6.15 12.95
C SER A 74 5.06 -7.26 12.18
N VAL A 75 6.01 -6.91 11.32
CA VAL A 75 6.75 -7.85 10.47
C VAL A 75 8.25 -7.65 10.64
N ARG A 76 9.01 -8.74 10.59
CA ARG A 76 10.47 -8.66 10.57
C ARG A 76 10.92 -7.94 9.31
N SER A 77 11.79 -6.95 9.45
CA SER A 77 12.41 -6.29 8.30
C SER A 77 13.67 -7.06 7.91
N ALA A 78 13.84 -7.31 6.60
CA ALA A 78 15.06 -7.92 6.06
C ALA A 78 16.19 -6.89 5.84
N ASN A 79 15.85 -5.60 5.78
CA ASN A 79 16.81 -4.54 5.50
C ASN A 79 17.29 -3.86 6.80
N ASN A 80 18.36 -4.35 7.39
CA ASN A 80 18.95 -3.82 8.63
C ASN A 80 19.41 -2.34 8.54
N LYS A 81 19.49 -1.75 7.34
CA LYS A 81 19.83 -0.32 7.15
C LYS A 81 18.61 0.61 7.18
N SER A 82 17.40 0.06 7.09
CA SER A 82 16.16 0.84 7.19
C SER A 82 15.82 1.19 8.63
N LEU A 83 15.11 2.30 8.84
CA LEU A 83 14.56 2.67 10.14
C LEU A 83 13.64 1.55 10.66
N MET A 84 13.99 0.94 11.79
CA MET A 84 13.24 -0.15 12.41
C MET A 84 13.34 -0.12 13.93
N SER A 85 12.42 -0.79 14.61
CA SER A 85 12.46 -0.94 16.07
C SER A 85 11.88 -2.30 16.48
N ILE A 86 11.77 -2.54 17.78
CA ILE A 86 11.20 -3.78 18.31
C ILE A 86 9.77 -3.52 18.77
N ASP A 87 8.82 -4.30 18.27
CA ASP A 87 7.53 -4.46 18.92
C ASP A 87 7.76 -5.28 20.21
N GLY A 88 7.69 -4.63 21.36
CA GLY A 88 7.97 -5.26 22.66
C GLY A 88 6.98 -6.37 23.01
N ASN A 89 5.72 -6.26 22.59
CA ASN A 89 4.69 -7.25 22.87
C ASN A 89 4.89 -8.51 22.01
N LYS A 90 5.08 -8.31 20.69
CA LYS A 90 5.27 -9.42 19.73
C LYS A 90 6.72 -9.91 19.65
N LYS A 91 7.66 -9.20 20.28
CA LYS A 91 9.12 -9.42 20.20
C LYS A 91 9.63 -9.45 18.75
N VAL A 92 9.06 -8.61 17.89
CA VAL A 92 9.40 -8.52 16.47
C VAL A 92 10.29 -7.31 16.23
N LYS A 93 11.53 -7.54 15.78
CA LYS A 93 12.41 -6.48 15.27
C LYS A 93 12.07 -6.18 13.81
N GLY A 94 11.50 -5.02 13.53
CA GLY A 94 11.18 -4.61 12.17
C GLY A 94 10.28 -3.38 12.07
N ILE A 95 9.30 -3.49 11.19
CA ILE A 95 8.32 -2.44 10.87
C ILE A 95 6.91 -2.92 11.24
N LYS A 96 5.98 -1.98 11.34
CA LYS A 96 4.55 -2.27 11.48
C LYS A 96 3.80 -1.65 10.31
N ARG A 97 2.99 -2.46 9.65
CA ARG A 97 2.13 -2.03 8.54
C ARG A 97 0.74 -1.81 9.11
N HIS A 98 0.16 -0.66 8.83
CA HIS A 98 -1.17 -0.25 9.24
C HIS A 98 -2.01 -0.18 7.99
N VAL A 99 -3.15 -0.85 8.00
CA VAL A 99 -4.05 -0.94 6.87
C VAL A 99 -5.43 -0.51 7.33
N GLU A 100 -6.03 0.41 6.57
CA GLU A 100 -7.42 0.77 6.71
C GLU A 100 -8.20 0.26 5.50
N VAL A 101 -9.32 -0.40 5.74
CA VAL A 101 -10.24 -0.91 4.73
C VAL A 101 -11.67 -0.45 4.98
N ASP A 102 -12.49 -0.43 3.93
CA ASP A 102 -13.94 -0.26 4.10
C ASP A 102 -14.61 -1.55 4.57
N LYS A 103 -15.95 -1.51 4.74
CA LYS A 103 -16.75 -2.66 5.14
C LYS A 103 -16.70 -3.86 4.17
N ASN A 104 -16.29 -3.66 2.92
CA ASN A 104 -16.13 -4.72 1.93
C ASN A 104 -14.70 -5.30 1.94
N GLY A 105 -13.81 -4.77 2.79
CA GLY A 105 -12.40 -5.14 2.84
C GLY A 105 -11.54 -4.42 1.79
N TRP A 106 -12.05 -3.36 1.15
CA TRP A 106 -11.28 -2.62 0.15
C TRP A 106 -10.42 -1.54 0.76
N LEU A 107 -9.16 -1.47 0.33
CA LEU A 107 -8.15 -0.56 0.86
C LEU A 107 -8.58 0.91 0.75
N LEU A 108 -8.49 1.62 1.87
CA LEU A 108 -8.68 3.07 1.99
C LEU A 108 -7.35 3.79 2.11
N THR A 109 -6.46 3.30 2.97
CA THR A 109 -5.11 3.83 3.13
C THR A 109 -4.18 2.79 3.73
N VAL A 110 -2.88 2.94 3.47
CA VAL A 110 -1.82 2.10 4.02
C VAL A 110 -0.70 2.98 4.54
N MET A 111 -0.18 2.66 5.72
CA MET A 111 0.98 3.33 6.31
C MET A 111 1.95 2.31 6.87
N VAL A 112 3.24 2.60 6.80
CA VAL A 112 4.28 1.81 7.47
C VAL A 112 4.96 2.68 8.51
N SER A 113 5.09 2.14 9.72
CA SER A 113 5.84 2.77 10.81
C SER A 113 6.93 1.83 11.31
N VAL A 114 7.81 2.34 12.16
CA VAL A 114 8.66 1.47 12.98
C VAL A 114 7.81 0.63 13.94
N ALA A 115 8.27 -0.57 14.29
CA ALA A 115 7.44 -1.55 14.99
C ALA A 115 6.95 -1.17 16.41
N HIS A 116 7.66 -0.30 17.13
CA HIS A 116 7.30 0.08 18.51
C HIS A 116 6.14 1.08 18.59
N VAL A 117 5.73 1.69 17.47
CA VAL A 117 4.62 2.66 17.47
C VAL A 117 3.35 1.96 17.93
N HIS A 118 2.71 2.53 18.96
CA HIS A 118 1.46 2.02 19.51
C HIS A 118 0.30 2.28 18.54
N ASP A 119 -0.64 1.33 18.45
CA ASP A 119 -1.69 1.34 17.44
C ASP A 119 -2.62 2.55 17.58
N SER A 120 -2.90 3.01 18.80
CA SER A 120 -3.67 4.24 19.03
C SER A 120 -3.03 5.50 18.45
N LYS A 121 -1.69 5.60 18.47
CA LYS A 121 -0.95 6.70 17.85
C LYS A 121 -0.87 6.55 16.34
N ALA A 122 -0.70 5.32 15.86
CA ALA A 122 -0.67 5.04 14.43
C ALA A 122 -2.03 5.30 13.77
N ALA A 123 -3.15 4.99 14.45
CA ALA A 123 -4.49 5.25 13.94
C ALA A 123 -4.71 6.74 13.67
N GLU A 124 -4.28 7.64 14.57
CA GLU A 124 -4.38 9.08 14.36
C GLU A 124 -3.60 9.54 13.12
N LEU A 125 -2.37 9.04 12.93
CA LEU A 125 -1.55 9.34 11.77
C LEU A 125 -2.15 8.77 10.47
N LEU A 126 -2.73 7.58 10.54
CA LEU A 126 -3.39 6.92 9.41
C LEU A 126 -4.60 7.73 8.96
N MET A 127 -5.42 8.24 9.89
CA MET A 127 -6.56 9.09 9.57
C MET A 127 -6.15 10.44 8.94
N ARG A 128 -5.03 11.03 9.39
CA ARG A 128 -4.48 12.24 8.75
C ARG A 128 -4.06 11.95 7.31
N LYS A 129 -3.35 10.84 7.09
CA LYS A 129 -2.96 10.39 5.75
C LYS A 129 -4.18 10.10 4.87
N LEU A 130 -5.22 9.44 5.40
CA LEU A 130 -6.47 9.20 4.69
C LEU A 130 -7.07 10.52 4.20
N LYS A 131 -7.12 11.54 5.07
CA LYS A 131 -7.62 12.88 4.72
C LYS A 131 -6.78 13.53 3.63
N GLU A 132 -5.45 13.49 3.73
CA GLU A 132 -4.54 14.04 2.70
C GLU A 132 -4.75 13.36 1.34
N ASN A 133 -4.95 12.04 1.33
CA ASN A 133 -5.24 11.28 0.11
C ASN A 133 -6.56 11.70 -0.56
N HIS A 134 -7.60 12.03 0.22
CA HIS A 134 -8.92 12.44 -0.30
C HIS A 134 -9.03 13.95 -0.61
N VAL A 135 -8.25 14.80 0.06
CA VAL A 135 -8.32 16.27 -0.08
C VAL A 135 -7.31 16.79 -1.11
N GLY A 136 -6.40 15.95 -1.62
CA GLY A 136 -5.46 16.29 -2.70
C GLY A 136 -6.08 16.49 -4.09
N HIS A 137 -7.31 17.01 -4.15
CA HIS A 137 -8.06 17.40 -5.35
C HIS A 137 -8.09 18.91 -5.51
#